data_AF-A0A517TYM4-F1
#
_entry.id   AF-A0A517TYM4-F1
#
_cell.length_a   1.000
_cell.length_b   1.000
_cell.length_c   1.000
_cell.angle_alpha   90.00
_cell.angle_beta   90.00
_cell.angle_gamma   90.00
#
_symmetry.space_group_name_H-M   'P 1'
#
loop_
_entity.id
_entity.type
_entity.pdbx_description
1 polymer ?
#
loop_
_entity_poly.entity_id
_entity_poly.type
_entity_poly.pdbx_seq_one_letter_code
_entity_poly.pdbx_strand_id
1 'polypeptide(L)'
;MEVETKRRSPRGLQAAQRWLAARLPPEELARLDRQGFVSNEFLPSGSRCAKLRYRDLSGRQRVAYIGVDRRLARRIAAYLAWRQTARRRRRTLNGLHRERRRLLASVQARLLPHLDASIWHFHGRALRLRRGCARHGPRPALDACTNAKGLMMTTTTQDATQSPAGPSPPPSGERHDPLRRWAQRQASPIGAALGWLTADVCELTSKFAEPLKDALRDAATSPENFGRVAGDLRQYSQLSRQAERCLRLAHELENAKPCAAKLRSVDTYARGTAVGEATAPAASATPPTPPATP
;
A
#
# COMPACT_ATOMS: atom_id res chain seq x y z
N MET A 1 -7.72 -11.82 -39.48
CA MET A 1 -6.55 -12.71 -39.43
C MET A 1 -5.96 -12.66 -38.04
N GLU A 2 -6.35 -13.58 -37.16
CA GLU A 2 -5.75 -13.69 -35.82
C GLU A 2 -4.41 -14.41 -35.96
N VAL A 3 -3.32 -13.70 -35.73
CA VAL A 3 -1.99 -14.30 -35.61
C VAL A 3 -1.98 -15.02 -34.27
N GLU A 4 -2.45 -16.28 -34.28
CA GLU A 4 -2.35 -17.17 -33.14
C GLU A 4 -0.85 -17.42 -32.91
N THR A 5 -0.25 -16.61 -32.04
CA THR A 5 1.12 -16.79 -31.58
C THR A 5 1.21 -18.13 -30.85
N LYS A 6 1.45 -19.21 -31.62
CA LYS A 6 1.52 -20.59 -31.15
C LYS A 6 2.67 -20.73 -30.16
N ARG A 7 2.39 -20.45 -28.88
CA ARG A 7 3.23 -20.88 -27.76
C ARG A 7 3.37 -22.39 -27.88
N ARG A 8 4.53 -22.86 -28.35
CA ARG A 8 4.80 -24.29 -28.45
C ARG A 8 4.73 -24.88 -27.05
N SER A 9 3.80 -25.81 -26.86
CA SER A 9 3.68 -26.57 -25.62
C SER A 9 5.00 -27.34 -25.39
N PRO A 10 5.58 -27.31 -24.19
CA PRO A 10 6.70 -28.16 -23.82
C PRO A 10 6.45 -29.61 -24.24
N ARG A 11 7.46 -30.32 -24.76
CA ARG A 11 7.32 -31.71 -25.24
C ARG A 11 6.67 -32.64 -24.19
N GLY A 12 6.97 -32.43 -22.91
CA GLY A 12 6.38 -33.19 -21.80
C GLY A 12 4.87 -32.97 -21.56
N LEU A 13 4.26 -31.96 -22.19
CA LEU A 13 2.85 -31.60 -22.02
C LEU A 13 1.98 -31.96 -23.23
N GLN A 14 2.57 -32.47 -24.32
CA GLN A 14 1.82 -32.82 -25.53
C GLN A 14 0.76 -33.89 -25.30
N ALA A 15 1.05 -34.91 -24.46
CA ALA A 15 0.09 -35.96 -24.14
C ALA A 15 -1.18 -35.40 -23.46
N ALA A 16 -1.00 -34.44 -22.54
CA ALA A 16 -2.12 -33.76 -21.90
C ALA A 16 -2.91 -32.90 -22.88
N GLN A 17 -2.22 -32.18 -23.76
CA GLN A 17 -2.86 -31.38 -24.81
C GLN A 17 -3.71 -32.25 -25.75
N ARG A 18 -3.17 -33.39 -26.22
CA ARG A 18 -3.91 -34.33 -27.09
C ARG A 18 -5.11 -34.92 -26.36
N TRP A 19 -4.96 -35.31 -25.10
CA TRP A 19 -6.06 -35.84 -24.30
C TRP A 19 -7.21 -34.83 -24.14
N LEU A 20 -6.89 -33.56 -23.91
CA LEU A 20 -7.88 -32.48 -23.79
C LEU A 20 -8.53 -32.16 -25.14
N ALA A 21 -7.75 -32.04 -26.21
CA ALA A 21 -8.26 -31.75 -27.56
C ALA A 21 -9.19 -32.87 -28.10
N ALA A 22 -8.96 -34.12 -27.68
CA ALA A 22 -9.84 -35.24 -28.04
C ALA A 22 -11.18 -35.24 -27.30
N ARG A 23 -11.33 -34.45 -26.23
CA ARG A 23 -12.52 -34.45 -25.36
C ARG A 23 -13.28 -33.14 -25.34
N LEU A 24 -12.61 -32.05 -25.71
CA LEU A 24 -13.15 -30.70 -25.60
C LEU A 24 -13.02 -30.01 -26.96
N PRO A 25 -14.08 -29.34 -27.43
CA PRO A 25 -13.97 -28.50 -28.62
C PRO A 25 -12.96 -27.36 -28.37
N PRO A 26 -12.37 -26.79 -29.44
CA PRO A 26 -11.35 -25.73 -29.32
C PRO A 26 -11.79 -24.54 -28.46
N GLU A 27 -13.07 -24.17 -28.56
CA GLU A 27 -13.65 -23.05 -27.80
C GLU A 27 -13.72 -23.32 -26.28
N GLU A 28 -14.08 -24.54 -25.87
CA GLU A 28 -14.05 -24.94 -24.45
C GLU A 28 -12.62 -25.09 -23.94
N LEU A 29 -11.72 -25.58 -24.79
CA LEU A 29 -10.31 -25.68 -24.47
C LEU A 29 -9.71 -24.29 -24.19
N ALA A 30 -10.09 -23.24 -24.92
CA ALA A 30 -9.72 -21.85 -24.63
C ALA A 30 -10.29 -21.34 -23.29
N ARG A 31 -11.46 -21.83 -22.86
CA ARG A 31 -12.05 -21.46 -21.55
C ARG A 31 -11.30 -22.04 -20.36
N LEU A 32 -10.56 -23.14 -20.54
CA LEU A 32 -9.71 -23.70 -19.48
C LEU A 32 -8.67 -22.69 -19.00
N ASP A 33 -8.27 -21.73 -19.83
CA ASP A 33 -7.36 -20.63 -19.45
C ASP A 33 -7.92 -19.75 -18.34
N ARG A 34 -9.24 -19.72 -18.19
CA ARG A 34 -9.92 -18.88 -17.21
C ARG A 34 -10.22 -19.62 -15.91
N GLN A 35 -10.71 -20.86 -16.00
CA GLN A 35 -11.39 -21.54 -14.88
C GLN A 35 -11.26 -23.08 -14.87
N GLY A 36 -10.29 -23.67 -15.58
CA GLY A 36 -10.06 -25.13 -15.53
C GLY A 36 -9.17 -25.56 -14.35
N PHE A 37 -9.49 -26.65 -13.66
CA PHE A 37 -8.57 -27.26 -12.69
C PHE A 37 -8.80 -28.76 -12.54
N VAL A 38 -7.75 -29.48 -12.13
CA VAL A 38 -7.84 -30.90 -11.79
C VAL A 38 -8.06 -31.03 -10.29
N SER A 39 -9.16 -31.68 -9.91
CA SER A 39 -9.44 -32.12 -8.53
C SER A 39 -9.17 -33.61 -8.39
N ASN A 40 -8.76 -34.04 -7.20
CA ASN A 40 -8.65 -35.46 -6.85
C ASN A 40 -9.69 -35.78 -5.80
N GLU A 41 -10.39 -36.90 -5.96
CA GLU A 41 -11.36 -37.43 -5.01
C GLU A 41 -11.03 -38.89 -4.70
N PHE A 42 -11.36 -39.34 -3.50
CA PHE A 42 -11.21 -40.75 -3.13
C PHE A 42 -12.44 -41.53 -3.56
N LEU A 43 -12.23 -42.69 -4.16
CA LEU A 43 -13.28 -43.67 -4.44
C LEU A 43 -13.54 -44.54 -3.20
N PRO A 44 -14.69 -45.22 -3.10
CA PRO A 44 -14.96 -46.20 -2.03
C PRO A 44 -13.87 -47.29 -1.90
N SER A 45 -13.20 -47.61 -3.02
CA SER A 45 -12.05 -48.52 -3.05
C SER A 45 -10.75 -47.97 -2.45
N GLY A 46 -10.74 -46.74 -1.93
CA GLY A 46 -9.55 -46.03 -1.43
C GLY A 46 -8.64 -45.44 -2.51
N SER A 47 -8.88 -45.76 -3.78
CA SER A 47 -8.12 -45.20 -4.92
C SER A 47 -8.45 -43.72 -5.17
N ARG A 48 -7.46 -42.94 -5.60
CA ARG A 48 -7.67 -41.53 -5.99
C ARG A 48 -8.09 -41.43 -7.46
N CYS A 49 -9.27 -40.87 -7.71
CA CYS A 49 -9.77 -40.54 -9.03
C CYS A 49 -9.59 -39.04 -9.31
N ALA A 50 -8.95 -38.72 -10.43
CA ALA A 50 -8.78 -37.35 -10.90
C ALA A 50 -9.94 -36.95 -11.81
N LYS A 51 -10.40 -35.70 -11.62
CA LYS A 51 -11.49 -35.09 -12.41
C LYS A 51 -11.04 -33.70 -12.86
N LEU A 52 -11.28 -33.38 -14.13
CA LEU A 52 -11.15 -32.04 -14.68
C LEU A 52 -12.46 -31.30 -14.44
N ARG A 53 -12.42 -30.19 -13.71
CA ARG A 53 -13.55 -29.28 -13.49
C ARG A 53 -13.33 -28.01 -14.30
N TYR A 54 -14.34 -27.59 -15.05
CA TYR A 54 -14.31 -26.37 -15.86
C TYR A 54 -15.70 -25.79 -16.06
N ARG A 55 -15.80 -24.61 -16.70
CA ARG A 55 -17.08 -24.04 -17.12
C ARG A 55 -17.16 -23.99 -18.65
N ASP A 56 -18.30 -24.43 -19.18
CA ASP A 56 -18.58 -24.38 -20.61
C ASP A 56 -18.91 -22.95 -21.10
N LEU A 57 -19.25 -22.81 -22.38
CA LEU A 57 -19.58 -21.52 -22.99
C LEU A 57 -20.81 -20.85 -22.37
N SER A 58 -21.76 -21.65 -21.87
CA SER A 58 -22.95 -21.17 -21.15
C SER A 58 -22.67 -20.82 -19.68
N GLY A 59 -21.44 -21.05 -19.20
CA GLY A 59 -21.04 -20.80 -17.82
C GLY A 59 -21.44 -21.93 -16.85
N ARG A 60 -21.97 -23.06 -17.36
CA ARG A 60 -22.32 -24.22 -16.54
C ARG A 60 -21.06 -24.99 -16.15
N GLN A 61 -21.06 -25.53 -14.93
CA GLN A 61 -19.94 -26.35 -14.46
C GLN A 61 -19.99 -27.73 -15.13
N ARG A 62 -18.88 -28.13 -15.75
CA ARG A 62 -18.69 -29.42 -16.38
C ARG A 62 -17.57 -30.19 -15.68
N VAL A 63 -17.68 -31.51 -15.74
CA VAL A 63 -16.70 -32.43 -15.16
C VAL A 63 -16.34 -33.47 -16.20
N ALA A 64 -15.04 -33.59 -16.50
CA ALA A 64 -14.51 -34.68 -17.31
C ALA A 64 -13.66 -35.60 -16.42
N TYR A 65 -14.01 -36.88 -16.37
CA TYR A 65 -13.28 -37.86 -15.58
C TYR A 65 -11.97 -38.20 -16.26
N ILE A 66 -10.85 -38.00 -15.55
CA ILE A 66 -9.51 -38.41 -16.00
C ILE A 66 -9.28 -39.86 -15.58
N GLY A 67 -9.86 -40.27 -14.44
CA GLY A 67 -9.73 -41.62 -13.90
C GLY A 67 -8.61 -41.74 -12.87
N VAL A 68 -8.11 -42.96 -12.67
CA VAL A 68 -7.10 -43.28 -11.64
C VAL A 68 -5.65 -43.09 -12.11
N ASP A 69 -5.42 -42.75 -13.39
CA ASP A 69 -4.07 -42.46 -13.90
C ASP A 69 -3.52 -41.15 -13.33
N ARG A 70 -2.72 -41.29 -12.26
CA ARG A 70 -2.09 -40.17 -11.57
C ARG A 70 -1.06 -39.44 -12.45
N ARG A 71 -0.41 -40.14 -13.38
CA ARG A 71 0.60 -39.53 -14.27
C ARG A 71 -0.09 -38.64 -15.29
N LEU A 72 -1.17 -39.10 -15.91
CA LEU A 72 -1.98 -38.30 -16.82
C LEU A 72 -2.59 -37.09 -16.10
N ALA A 73 -3.18 -37.29 -14.91
CA ALA A 73 -3.76 -36.21 -14.12
C ALA A 73 -2.73 -35.10 -13.80
N ARG A 74 -1.51 -35.48 -13.39
CA ARG A 74 -0.41 -34.53 -13.15
C ARG A 74 -0.01 -33.78 -14.42
N ARG A 75 0.06 -34.45 -15.58
CA ARG A 75 0.38 -33.81 -16.86
C ARG A 75 -0.70 -32.82 -17.28
N ILE A 76 -1.99 -33.16 -17.11
CA ILE A 76 -3.11 -32.25 -17.37
C ILE A 76 -3.04 -31.05 -16.43
N ALA A 77 -2.82 -31.27 -15.13
CA ALA A 77 -2.68 -30.19 -14.16
C ALA A 77 -1.50 -29.24 -14.51
N ALA A 78 -0.35 -29.80 -14.91
CA ALA A 78 0.80 -29.03 -15.35
C ALA A 78 0.53 -28.24 -16.64
N TYR A 79 -0.16 -28.85 -17.60
CA TYR A 79 -0.57 -28.16 -18.85
C TYR A 79 -1.53 -27.01 -18.58
N LEU A 80 -2.54 -27.22 -17.72
CA LEU A 80 -3.43 -26.15 -17.28
C LEU A 80 -2.68 -25.04 -16.55
N ALA A 81 -1.75 -25.39 -15.66
CA ALA A 81 -0.93 -24.40 -14.96
C ALA A 81 -0.15 -23.55 -15.97
N TRP A 82 0.53 -24.18 -16.94
CA TRP A 82 1.27 -23.50 -18.00
C TRP A 82 0.38 -22.54 -18.82
N ARG A 83 -0.79 -23.01 -19.26
CA ARG A 83 -1.76 -22.18 -20.00
C ARG A 83 -2.25 -20.99 -19.18
N GLN A 84 -2.52 -21.21 -17.89
CA GLN A 84 -3.06 -20.21 -16.99
C GLN A 84 -2.01 -19.26 -16.42
N THR A 85 -0.71 -19.53 -16.61
CA THR A 85 0.40 -18.75 -16.01
C THR A 85 0.24 -17.26 -16.26
N ALA A 86 0.03 -16.86 -17.51
CA ALA A 86 -0.13 -15.45 -17.87
C ALA A 86 -1.30 -14.80 -17.14
N ARG A 87 -2.46 -15.48 -17.06
CA ARG A 87 -3.64 -14.99 -16.35
C ARG A 87 -3.42 -14.92 -14.84
N ARG A 88 -2.78 -15.94 -14.24
CA ARG A 88 -2.46 -15.96 -12.81
C ARG A 88 -1.55 -14.80 -12.44
N ARG A 89 -0.48 -14.57 -13.22
CA ARG A 89 0.41 -13.41 -13.07
C ARG A 89 -0.34 -12.09 -13.14
N ARG A 90 -1.20 -11.93 -14.16
CA ARG A 90 -2.05 -10.73 -14.29
C ARG A 90 -2.96 -10.53 -13.07
N ARG A 91 -3.55 -11.60 -12.53
CA ARG A 91 -4.36 -11.53 -11.31
C ARG A 91 -3.51 -11.13 -10.10
N THR A 92 -2.31 -11.68 -9.96
CA THR A 92 -1.36 -11.30 -8.91
C THR A 92 -1.03 -9.82 -8.98
N LEU A 93 -0.59 -9.31 -10.14
CA LEU A 93 -0.28 -7.89 -10.33
C LEU A 93 -1.49 -6.99 -10.06
N ASN A 94 -2.67 -7.35 -10.57
CA ASN A 94 -3.90 -6.61 -10.28
C ASN A 94 -4.25 -6.62 -8.77
N GLY A 95 -3.97 -7.72 -8.07
CA GLY A 95 -4.11 -7.85 -6.63
C GLY A 95 -3.20 -6.87 -5.90
N LEU A 96 -1.91 -6.85 -6.26
CA LEU A 96 -0.93 -5.91 -5.71
C LEU A 96 -1.29 -4.45 -6.00
N HIS A 97 -1.87 -4.15 -7.18
CA HIS A 97 -2.37 -2.80 -7.49
C HIS A 97 -3.56 -2.38 -6.63
N ARG A 98 -4.40 -3.34 -6.21
CA ARG A 98 -5.49 -3.06 -5.26
C ARG A 98 -4.95 -2.87 -3.85
N GLU A 99 -4.01 -3.73 -3.43
CA GLU A 99 -3.30 -3.62 -2.15
C GLU A 99 -2.62 -2.26 -2.03
N ARG A 100 -1.90 -1.82 -3.07
CA ARG A 100 -1.33 -0.46 -3.17
C ARG A 100 -2.35 0.63 -2.90
N ARG A 101 -3.49 0.58 -3.60
CA ARG A 101 -4.53 1.62 -3.49
C ARG A 101 -5.13 1.66 -2.08
N ARG A 102 -5.39 0.50 -1.49
CA ARG A 102 -5.88 0.38 -0.11
C ARG A 102 -4.87 0.92 0.89
N LEU A 103 -3.59 0.59 0.71
CA LEU A 103 -2.50 1.09 1.55
C LEU A 103 -2.46 2.62 1.56
N LEU A 104 -2.42 3.22 0.36
CA LEU A 104 -2.33 4.67 0.22
C LEU A 104 -3.56 5.36 0.81
N ALA A 105 -4.76 4.80 0.60
CA ALA A 105 -5.99 5.32 1.19
C ALA A 105 -5.95 5.25 2.73
N SER A 106 -5.54 4.11 3.29
CA SER A 106 -5.41 3.92 4.75
C SER A 106 -4.40 4.89 5.37
N VAL A 107 -3.25 5.08 4.71
CA VAL A 107 -2.23 6.01 5.21
C VAL A 107 -2.69 7.45 5.10
N GLN A 108 -3.31 7.83 3.99
CA GLN A 108 -3.89 9.16 3.84
C GLN A 108 -4.93 9.42 4.94
N ALA A 109 -5.83 8.47 5.21
CA ALA A 109 -6.82 8.60 6.28
C ALA A 109 -6.20 8.75 7.67
N ARG A 110 -5.09 8.07 7.97
CA ARG A 110 -4.38 8.20 9.26
C ARG A 110 -3.59 9.51 9.38
N LEU A 111 -3.01 9.99 8.30
CA LEU A 111 -2.17 11.19 8.33
C LEU A 111 -3.00 12.48 8.23
N LEU A 112 -4.14 12.48 7.53
CA LEU A 112 -4.93 13.68 7.29
C LEU A 112 -5.27 14.46 8.57
N PRO A 113 -5.75 13.83 9.66
CA PRO A 113 -6.09 14.55 10.90
C PRO A 113 -4.90 15.26 11.54
N HIS A 114 -3.68 14.76 11.33
CA HIS A 114 -2.47 15.35 11.89
C HIS A 114 -1.84 16.41 10.98
N LEU A 115 -2.25 16.46 9.71
CA LEU A 115 -1.69 17.39 8.73
C LEU A 115 -2.44 18.72 8.69
N ASP A 116 -3.70 18.77 9.13
CA ASP A 116 -4.50 19.99 9.13
C ASP A 116 -3.92 21.10 10.01
N ALA A 117 -3.25 20.72 11.12
CA ALA A 117 -2.53 21.63 12.00
C ALA A 117 -1.06 21.87 11.60
N SER A 118 -0.61 21.33 10.46
CA SER A 118 0.79 21.36 10.04
C SER A 118 1.02 22.18 8.76
N ILE A 119 2.27 22.58 8.52
CA ILE A 119 2.69 23.18 7.23
C ILE A 119 2.70 22.17 6.08
N TRP A 120 2.38 20.90 6.34
CA TRP A 120 2.39 19.82 5.37
C TRP A 120 0.97 19.50 4.88
N HIS A 121 0.86 19.04 3.63
CA HIS A 121 -0.40 18.56 3.06
C HIS A 121 -0.14 17.45 2.04
N PHE A 122 -1.18 16.70 1.69
CA PHE A 122 -1.11 15.78 0.57
C PHE A 122 -1.40 16.50 -0.75
N HIS A 123 -0.50 16.37 -1.71
CA HIS A 123 -0.76 16.71 -3.11
C HIS A 123 -0.74 15.42 -3.94
N GLY A 124 -1.92 14.96 -4.34
CA GLY A 124 -2.11 13.64 -4.92
C GLY A 124 -1.71 12.55 -3.92
N ARG A 125 -0.52 11.98 -4.09
CA ARG A 125 0.02 10.88 -3.25
C ARG A 125 1.33 11.21 -2.52
N ALA A 126 1.77 12.47 -2.59
CA ALA A 126 3.00 12.91 -1.97
C ALA A 126 2.69 13.91 -0.85
N LEU A 127 3.41 13.79 0.27
CA LEU A 127 3.46 14.83 1.28
C LEU A 127 4.24 16.02 0.71
N ARG A 128 3.68 17.23 0.80
CA ARG A 128 4.31 18.47 0.35
C ARG A 128 4.14 19.55 1.39
N LEU A 129 5.14 20.44 1.46
CA LEU A 129 4.99 21.70 2.15
C LEU A 129 3.95 22.55 1.44
N ARG A 130 3.03 23.13 2.21
CA ARG A 130 2.10 24.16 1.73
C ARG A 130 2.92 25.39 1.35
N ARG A 131 2.79 25.84 0.09
CA ARG A 131 3.42 27.08 -0.36
C ARG A 131 2.71 28.25 0.36
N GLY A 132 3.48 29.10 1.06
CA GLY A 132 2.96 30.30 1.73
C GLY A 132 2.74 30.21 3.25
N CYS A 133 2.97 29.07 3.89
CA CYS A 133 2.77 28.93 5.35
C CYS A 133 3.83 29.61 6.24
N ALA A 134 4.79 30.32 5.66
CA ALA A 134 5.73 31.14 6.44
C ALA A 134 5.13 32.46 6.97
N ARG A 135 3.85 32.79 6.65
CA ARG A 135 3.30 34.13 6.97
C ARG A 135 1.89 34.21 7.56
N HIS A 136 1.19 33.10 7.79
CA HIS A 136 -0.11 33.17 8.45
C HIS A 136 -0.07 32.40 9.75
N GLY A 137 -0.25 33.14 10.85
CA GLY A 137 -0.43 32.62 12.19
C GLY A 137 -1.62 31.66 12.30
N PRO A 138 -1.92 31.16 13.51
CA PRO A 138 -2.98 30.18 13.73
C PRO A 138 -4.26 30.61 13.01
N ARG A 139 -4.72 29.78 12.09
CA ARG A 139 -5.96 30.02 11.34
C ARG A 139 -7.09 30.03 12.38
N PRO A 140 -7.88 31.11 12.50
CA PRO A 140 -9.05 31.07 13.37
C PRO A 140 -9.94 29.91 12.90
N ALA A 141 -10.46 29.16 13.88
CA ALA A 141 -11.40 28.09 13.63
C ALA A 141 -12.50 28.62 12.72
N LEU A 142 -12.62 28.06 11.52
CA LEU A 142 -13.77 28.34 10.68
C LEU A 142 -14.96 27.70 11.39
N ASP A 143 -15.80 28.57 11.94
CA ASP A 143 -17.12 28.24 12.43
C ASP A 143 -17.82 27.34 11.43
N ALA A 144 -18.20 26.17 11.92
CA ALA A 144 -19.04 25.23 11.22
C ALA A 144 -20.43 25.84 11.09
N CYS A 145 -20.70 26.49 9.96
CA CYS A 145 -22.06 26.79 9.53
C CYS A 145 -22.19 26.64 8.01
N THR A 146 -23.26 25.95 7.63
CA THR A 146 -23.90 25.94 6.30
C THR A 146 -23.17 25.22 5.15
N ASN A 147 -23.49 23.93 4.97
CA ASN A 147 -24.39 23.49 3.89
C ASN A 147 -24.58 21.97 3.90
N ALA A 148 -25.45 21.48 4.79
CA ALA A 148 -26.08 20.17 4.66
C ALA A 148 -27.35 20.32 3.82
N LYS A 149 -27.24 20.16 2.49
CA LYS A 149 -28.38 19.84 1.65
C LYS A 149 -28.47 18.33 1.49
N GLY A 150 -29.40 17.75 2.26
CA GLY A 150 -30.22 16.61 1.89
C GLY A 150 -29.52 15.33 1.47
N LEU A 151 -29.44 14.37 2.39
CA LEU A 151 -29.98 13.04 2.12
C LEU A 151 -30.37 12.40 3.46
N MET A 152 -31.68 12.32 3.70
CA MET A 152 -32.25 11.49 4.75
C MET A 152 -31.97 10.03 4.41
N MET A 153 -31.27 9.32 5.28
CA MET A 153 -31.38 7.87 5.39
C MET A 153 -31.34 7.49 6.87
N THR A 154 -32.29 6.64 7.21
CA THR A 154 -32.74 6.20 8.52
C THR A 154 -31.66 5.46 9.32
N THR A 155 -31.54 5.83 10.58
CA THR A 155 -30.81 5.10 11.63
C THR A 155 -31.53 3.79 11.93
N THR A 156 -30.91 2.65 11.60
CA THR A 156 -31.20 1.38 12.25
C THR A 156 -30.11 1.11 13.27
N THR A 157 -30.47 1.24 14.53
CA THR A 157 -29.70 0.85 15.70
C THR A 157 -29.48 -0.67 15.66
N GLN A 158 -28.23 -1.11 15.59
CA GLN A 158 -27.84 -2.43 16.07
C GLN A 158 -26.62 -2.29 16.96
N ASP A 159 -26.89 -2.43 18.26
CA ASP A 159 -25.95 -2.85 19.28
C ASP A 159 -25.35 -4.21 18.87
N ALA A 160 -24.02 -4.26 18.82
CA ALA A 160 -23.28 -5.51 18.88
C ALA A 160 -21.95 -5.24 19.57
N THR A 161 -21.96 -5.45 20.89
CA THR A 161 -20.81 -5.60 21.76
C THR A 161 -19.88 -6.68 21.20
N GLN A 162 -18.76 -6.29 20.59
CA GLN A 162 -17.65 -7.21 20.31
C GLN A 162 -16.34 -6.59 20.77
N SER A 163 -15.80 -7.18 21.84
CA SER A 163 -14.44 -6.95 22.32
C SER A 163 -13.42 -7.19 21.21
N PRO A 164 -12.34 -6.39 21.10
CA PRO A 164 -11.31 -6.63 20.11
C PRO A 164 -10.51 -7.89 20.46
N ALA A 165 -10.57 -8.87 19.56
CA ALA A 165 -9.71 -10.04 19.58
C ALA A 165 -8.22 -9.62 19.58
N GLY A 166 -7.43 -10.26 20.43
CA GLY A 166 -5.99 -10.04 20.56
C GLY A 166 -5.20 -10.26 19.26
N PRO A 167 -3.95 -9.77 19.20
CA PRO A 167 -3.17 -9.74 17.97
C PRO A 167 -2.80 -11.14 17.48
N SER A 168 -3.29 -11.49 16.28
CA SER A 168 -2.83 -12.63 15.51
C SER A 168 -1.31 -12.57 15.26
N PRO A 169 -0.61 -13.73 15.23
CA PRO A 169 0.85 -13.77 15.05
C PRO A 169 1.27 -13.26 13.65
N PRO A 170 2.46 -12.63 13.53
CA PRO A 170 2.87 -11.97 12.30
C PRO A 170 3.28 -12.98 11.21
N PRO A 171 2.80 -12.82 9.95
CA PRO A 171 3.26 -13.63 8.83
C PRO A 171 4.66 -13.17 8.39
N SER A 172 5.59 -14.12 8.22
CA SER A 172 6.85 -14.15 7.44
C SER A 172 7.33 -12.88 6.71
N GLY A 173 7.33 -11.73 7.38
CA GLY A 173 7.60 -10.38 6.87
C GLY A 173 8.85 -9.75 7.49
N GLU A 174 9.81 -10.58 7.91
CA GLU A 174 10.97 -10.18 8.72
C GLU A 174 11.85 -9.10 8.07
N ARG A 175 11.86 -8.98 6.74
CA ARG A 175 12.75 -8.00 6.04
C ARG A 175 12.43 -6.54 6.33
N HIS A 176 11.19 -6.21 6.69
CA HIS A 176 10.79 -4.83 6.99
C HIS A 176 10.38 -4.64 8.44
N ASP A 177 10.59 -5.65 9.28
CA ASP A 177 10.38 -5.61 10.71
C ASP A 177 11.19 -4.49 11.42
N PRO A 178 12.43 -4.16 11.01
CA PRO A 178 13.16 -3.03 11.60
C PRO A 178 12.44 -1.67 11.42
N LEU A 179 11.80 -1.44 10.27
CA LEU A 179 11.05 -0.21 10.00
C LEU A 179 9.76 -0.15 10.83
N ARG A 180 9.09 -1.29 11.00
CA ARG A 180 7.90 -1.40 11.86
C ARG A 180 8.26 -1.14 13.33
N ARG A 181 9.36 -1.74 13.82
CA ARG A 181 9.90 -1.46 15.16
C ARG A 181 10.39 -0.03 15.34
N TRP A 182 10.95 0.59 14.30
CA TRP A 182 11.31 2.02 14.32
C TRP A 182 10.06 2.89 14.42
N ALA A 183 9.00 2.57 13.67
CA ALA A 183 7.73 3.30 13.68
C ALA A 183 7.07 3.27 15.07
N GLN A 184 7.08 2.12 15.73
CA GLN A 184 6.56 1.95 17.10
C GLN A 184 7.30 2.80 18.14
N ARG A 185 8.58 3.08 17.92
CA ARG A 185 9.43 3.89 18.83
C ARG A 185 9.29 5.40 18.59
N GLN A 186 8.46 5.83 17.65
CA GLN A 186 8.26 7.26 17.39
C GLN A 186 7.29 7.89 18.38
N ALA A 187 7.74 8.92 19.11
CA ALA A 187 6.90 9.71 20.00
C ALA A 187 5.89 10.61 19.26
N SER A 188 6.18 10.96 18.00
CA SER A 188 5.27 11.75 17.16
C SER A 188 4.33 10.84 16.38
N PRO A 189 3.00 11.09 16.37
CA PRO A 189 2.05 10.33 15.57
C PRO A 189 2.34 10.40 14.07
N ILE A 190 2.88 11.54 13.59
CA ILE A 190 3.31 11.71 12.19
C ILE A 190 4.51 10.82 11.90
N GLY A 191 5.51 10.80 12.80
CA GLY A 191 6.69 9.94 12.66
C GLY A 191 6.32 8.45 12.64
N ALA A 192 5.44 8.02 13.55
CA ALA A 192 4.95 6.65 13.60
C ALA A 192 4.22 6.27 12.29
N ALA A 193 3.28 7.11 11.85
CA ALA A 193 2.53 6.87 10.61
C ALA A 193 3.43 6.82 9.36
N LEU A 194 4.45 7.68 9.27
CA LEU A 194 5.45 7.64 8.21
C LEU A 194 6.29 6.37 8.26
N GLY A 195 6.69 5.90 9.44
CA GLY A 195 7.43 4.64 9.60
C GLY A 195 6.64 3.43 9.12
N TRP A 196 5.38 3.33 9.52
CA TRP A 196 4.48 2.27 9.05
C TRP A 196 4.28 2.31 7.54
N LEU A 197 4.02 3.49 6.97
CA LEU A 197 3.93 3.67 5.51
C LEU A 197 5.20 3.21 4.82
N THR A 198 6.37 3.57 5.35
CA THR A 198 7.66 3.22 4.76
C THR A 198 7.84 1.70 4.71
N ALA A 199 7.58 1.01 5.82
CA ALA A 199 7.64 -0.45 5.90
C ALA A 199 6.70 -1.11 4.89
N ASP A 200 5.44 -0.64 4.84
CA ASP A 200 4.42 -1.21 3.96
C ASP A 200 4.75 -0.98 2.47
N VAL A 201 5.26 0.19 2.09
CA VAL A 201 5.65 0.50 0.71
C VAL A 201 6.87 -0.32 0.30
N CYS A 202 7.85 -0.52 1.18
CA CYS A 202 9.00 -1.39 0.91
C CYS A 202 8.57 -2.85 0.72
N GLU A 203 7.67 -3.36 1.57
CA GLU A 203 7.14 -4.72 1.47
C GLU A 203 6.39 -4.91 0.15
N LEU A 204 5.51 -3.96 -0.18
CA LEU A 204 4.74 -4.01 -1.42
C LEU A 204 5.64 -3.95 -2.65
N THR A 205 6.66 -3.08 -2.65
CA THR A 205 7.65 -3.00 -3.73
C THR A 205 8.36 -4.34 -3.93
N SER A 206 8.74 -5.01 -2.83
CA SER A 206 9.33 -6.36 -2.88
C SER A 206 8.36 -7.39 -3.47
N LYS A 207 7.08 -7.36 -3.11
CA LYS A 207 6.04 -8.24 -3.69
C LYS A 207 5.83 -8.03 -5.19
N PHE A 208 6.06 -6.81 -5.71
CA PHE A 208 5.96 -6.51 -7.14
C PHE A 208 7.13 -7.05 -7.96
N ALA A 209 8.31 -7.21 -7.38
CA ALA A 209 9.54 -7.51 -8.12
C ALA A 209 9.45 -8.82 -8.90
N GLU A 210 9.08 -9.93 -8.26
CA GLU A 210 9.07 -11.26 -8.91
C GLU A 210 7.99 -11.39 -9.99
N PRO A 211 6.70 -11.02 -9.76
CA PRO A 211 5.69 -11.06 -10.81
C PRO A 211 6.01 -10.17 -12.01
N LEU A 212 6.73 -9.05 -11.79
CA LEU A 212 7.13 -8.13 -12.85
C LEU A 212 8.30 -8.67 -13.69
N LYS A 213 9.33 -9.26 -13.05
CA LYS A 213 10.41 -9.97 -13.75
C LYS A 213 9.86 -11.06 -14.66
N ASP A 214 8.89 -11.82 -14.15
CA ASP A 214 8.19 -12.85 -14.90
C ASP A 214 7.37 -12.30 -16.06
N ALA A 215 6.68 -11.17 -15.87
CA ALA A 215 5.94 -10.51 -16.94
C ALA A 215 6.86 -9.97 -18.05
N LEU A 216 8.06 -9.49 -17.70
CA LEU A 216 9.06 -9.04 -18.66
C LEU A 216 9.60 -10.19 -19.52
N ARG A 217 9.92 -11.34 -18.91
CA ARG A 217 10.32 -12.55 -19.63
C ARG A 217 9.25 -12.99 -20.62
N ASP A 218 7.98 -12.94 -20.22
CA ASP A 218 6.86 -13.28 -21.11
C ASP A 218 6.70 -12.29 -22.27
N ALA A 219 6.82 -10.98 -22.01
CA ALA A 219 6.70 -9.97 -23.05
C ALA A 219 7.80 -10.08 -24.11
N ALA A 220 9.01 -10.51 -23.72
CA ALA A 220 10.08 -10.83 -24.67
C ALA A 220 9.68 -11.93 -25.67
N THR A 221 8.75 -12.81 -25.30
CA THR A 221 8.24 -13.89 -26.17
C THR A 221 6.88 -13.58 -26.82
N SER A 222 6.26 -12.46 -26.47
CA SER A 222 4.89 -12.11 -26.91
C SER A 222 4.70 -10.59 -26.91
N PRO A 223 4.93 -9.92 -28.07
CA PRO A 223 5.04 -8.48 -28.16
C PRO A 223 3.74 -7.73 -27.82
N GLU A 224 2.58 -8.37 -27.99
CA GLU A 224 1.27 -7.83 -27.62
C GLU A 224 1.16 -7.47 -26.12
N ASN A 225 2.05 -7.98 -25.28
CA ASN A 225 2.06 -7.69 -23.85
C ASN A 225 2.90 -6.45 -23.47
N PHE A 226 3.69 -5.87 -24.38
CA PHE A 226 4.64 -4.80 -24.05
C PHE A 226 3.97 -3.56 -23.44
N GLY A 227 2.90 -3.05 -24.05
CA GLY A 227 2.21 -1.85 -23.55
C GLY A 227 1.69 -2.01 -22.13
N ARG A 228 1.29 -3.24 -21.76
CA ARG A 228 0.78 -3.56 -20.43
C ARG A 228 1.91 -3.66 -19.40
N VAL A 229 2.99 -4.36 -19.76
CA VAL A 229 4.19 -4.48 -18.90
C VAL A 229 4.83 -3.10 -18.67
N ALA A 230 4.81 -2.21 -19.66
CA ALA A 230 5.24 -0.82 -19.49
C ALA A 230 4.38 -0.07 -18.44
N GLY A 231 3.07 -0.34 -18.39
CA GLY A 231 2.18 0.17 -17.35
C GLY A 231 2.56 -0.30 -15.95
N ASP A 232 2.79 -1.61 -15.80
CA ASP A 232 3.20 -2.21 -14.52
C ASP A 232 4.58 -1.71 -14.07
N LEU A 233 5.54 -1.56 -15.00
CA LEU A 233 6.86 -0.97 -14.76
C LEU A 233 6.79 0.48 -14.27
N ARG A 234 5.96 1.31 -14.93
CA ARG A 234 5.74 2.70 -14.48
C ARG A 234 5.22 2.74 -13.05
N GLN A 235 4.30 1.84 -12.71
CA GLN A 235 3.73 1.78 -11.36
C GLN A 235 4.73 1.28 -10.32
N TYR A 236 5.57 0.29 -10.66
CA TYR A 236 6.68 -0.15 -9.84
C TYR A 236 7.72 0.96 -9.59
N SER A 237 8.10 1.70 -10.65
CA SER A 237 9.03 2.84 -10.53
C SER A 237 8.47 3.96 -9.64
N GLN A 238 7.16 4.24 -9.73
CA GLN A 238 6.50 5.20 -8.84
C GLN A 238 6.51 4.74 -7.38
N LEU A 239 6.27 3.44 -7.13
CA LEU A 239 6.33 2.87 -5.78
C LEU A 239 7.75 2.92 -5.21
N SER A 240 8.75 2.57 -6.00
CA SER A 240 10.16 2.62 -5.60
C SER A 240 10.57 4.04 -5.21
N ARG A 241 10.24 5.04 -6.06
CA ARG A 241 10.47 6.46 -5.76
C ARG A 241 9.67 6.97 -4.56
N GLN A 242 8.54 6.36 -4.25
CA GLN A 242 7.78 6.67 -3.04
C GLN A 242 8.48 6.09 -1.80
N ALA A 243 8.94 4.83 -1.87
CA ALA A 243 9.72 4.19 -0.82
C ALA A 243 10.96 5.01 -0.46
N GLU A 244 11.74 5.41 -1.46
CA GLU A 244 12.93 6.25 -1.29
C GLU A 244 12.62 7.57 -0.58
N ARG A 245 11.54 8.26 -0.98
CA ARG A 245 11.13 9.52 -0.34
C ARG A 245 10.69 9.31 1.10
N CYS A 246 9.94 8.25 1.37
CA CYS A 246 9.52 7.92 2.72
C CYS A 246 10.73 7.60 3.62
N LEU A 247 11.72 6.86 3.10
CA LEU A 247 12.98 6.58 3.80
C LEU A 247 13.77 7.87 4.10
N ARG A 248 13.89 8.78 3.13
CA ARG A 248 14.55 10.09 3.34
C ARG A 248 13.86 10.91 4.42
N LEU A 249 12.53 11.02 4.36
CA LEU A 249 11.75 11.76 5.37
C LEU A 249 11.88 11.14 6.76
N ALA A 250 11.86 9.80 6.86
CA ALA A 250 12.08 9.11 8.13
C ALA A 250 13.47 9.42 8.71
N HIS A 251 14.51 9.42 7.86
CA HIS A 251 15.87 9.78 8.24
C HIS A 251 16.00 11.24 8.68
N GLU A 252 15.41 12.18 7.93
CA GLU A 252 15.39 13.60 8.28
C GLU A 252 14.70 13.85 9.62
N LEU A 253 13.57 13.18 9.90
CA LEU A 253 12.87 13.27 11.17
C LEU A 253 13.70 12.72 12.35
N GLU A 254 14.44 11.65 12.12
CA GLU A 254 15.34 11.08 13.12
C GLU A 254 16.51 12.03 13.45
N ASN A 255 17.11 12.62 12.42
CA ASN A 255 18.20 13.59 12.58
C ASN A 255 17.73 14.97 13.08
N ALA A 256 16.45 15.32 12.90
CA ALA A 256 15.88 16.54 13.44
C ALA A 256 15.65 16.49 14.97
N LYS A 257 15.45 15.28 15.55
CA LYS A 257 15.31 15.10 17.01
C LYS A 257 16.49 15.65 17.82
N PRO A 258 17.76 15.33 17.50
CA PRO A 258 18.90 15.89 18.23
C PRO A 258 19.05 17.40 17.99
N CYS A 259 18.69 17.93 16.82
CA CYS A 259 18.72 19.38 16.57
C CYS A 259 17.65 20.13 17.38
N ALA A 260 16.44 19.58 17.50
CA ALA A 260 15.38 20.15 18.35
C ALA A 260 15.73 20.08 19.85
N ALA A 261 16.42 19.01 20.28
CA ALA A 261 16.94 18.90 21.65
C ALA A 261 18.05 19.93 21.94
N LYS A 262 18.95 20.16 20.98
CA LYS A 262 19.99 21.21 21.07
C LYS A 262 19.39 22.62 21.10
N LEU A 263 18.36 22.89 20.29
CA LEU A 263 17.67 24.19 20.31
C LEU A 263 16.93 24.45 21.63
N ARG A 264 16.31 23.43 22.24
CA ARG A 264 15.72 23.57 23.58
C ARG A 264 16.75 23.86 24.68
N SER A 265 17.99 23.40 24.53
CA SER A 265 19.07 23.75 25.47
C SER A 265 19.56 25.20 25.34
N VAL A 266 19.34 25.83 24.17
CA VAL A 266 19.65 27.25 23.96
C VAL A 266 18.55 28.13 24.56
N ASP A 267 17.29 27.72 24.49
CA ASP A 267 16.17 28.46 25.12
C ASP A 267 16.19 28.43 26.66
N THR A 268 16.85 27.46 27.28
CA THR A 268 17.02 27.43 28.75
C THR A 268 17.99 28.51 29.28
N TYR A 269 18.82 29.11 28.43
CA TYR A 269 19.65 30.27 28.83
C TYR A 269 18.93 31.61 28.66
N ALA A 270 17.84 31.68 27.91
CA ALA A 270 17.07 32.91 27.72
C ALA A 270 16.02 33.16 28.82
N ARG A 271 15.86 32.23 29.78
CA ARG A 271 14.86 32.31 30.86
C ARG A 271 15.48 32.50 32.26
N GLY A 272 16.71 33.03 32.31
CA GLY A 272 17.50 33.17 33.52
C GLY A 272 18.01 34.58 33.81
N THR A 273 17.34 35.64 33.34
CA THR A 273 17.66 37.03 33.73
C THR A 273 16.45 37.95 33.61
N ALA A 274 15.55 37.91 34.60
CA ALA A 274 14.72 39.06 35.00
C ALA A 274 13.95 38.71 36.29
N VAL A 275 14.69 38.50 37.38
CA VAL A 275 14.18 38.79 38.74
C VAL A 275 15.07 39.91 39.25
N GLY A 276 14.49 41.10 39.37
CA GLY A 276 15.14 42.33 39.76
C GLY A 276 14.06 43.28 40.27
N GLU A 277 13.85 43.18 41.57
CA GLU A 277 12.92 43.88 42.44
C GLU A 277 12.89 45.41 42.30
N ALA A 278 11.76 45.96 42.73
CA ALA A 278 11.37 47.37 42.73
C ALA A 278 12.24 48.30 43.58
N THR A 279 12.34 49.58 43.21
CA THR A 279 12.19 50.72 44.16
C THR A 279 11.83 52.01 43.41
N ALA A 280 10.79 52.72 43.88
CA ALA A 280 10.46 54.09 43.50
C ALA A 280 11.41 55.12 44.14
N PRO A 281 11.44 56.38 43.68
CA PRO A 281 11.21 57.44 44.65
C PRO A 281 10.39 58.64 44.17
N ALA A 282 9.99 59.40 45.20
CA ALA A 282 9.05 60.49 45.29
C ALA A 282 9.46 61.83 44.64
N ALA A 283 8.45 62.66 44.42
CA ALA A 283 8.53 64.07 44.07
C ALA A 283 8.87 64.96 45.28
N SER A 284 9.65 66.04 45.08
CA SER A 284 9.44 67.36 45.71
C SER A 284 10.44 68.44 45.23
N ALA A 285 9.85 69.54 44.76
CA ALA A 285 10.11 70.97 44.97
C ALA A 285 11.55 71.59 45.06
N THR A 286 11.61 72.72 44.35
CA THR A 286 12.59 73.82 44.12
C THR A 286 13.16 74.52 45.39
N PRO A 287 14.23 75.36 45.31
CA PRO A 287 14.15 76.76 44.81
C PRO A 287 15.42 77.32 44.07
N PRO A 288 15.37 78.56 43.51
CA PRO A 288 16.35 79.10 42.56
C PRO A 288 17.42 80.03 43.18
N THR A 289 18.54 80.20 42.47
CA THR A 289 19.66 81.10 42.78
C THR A 289 19.49 82.47 42.09
N PRO A 290 19.73 83.61 42.77
CA PRO A 290 19.68 84.95 42.15
C PRO A 290 21.02 85.36 41.49
N PRO A 291 21.02 86.38 40.61
CA PRO A 291 22.20 86.82 39.88
C PRO A 291 23.02 87.84 40.67
N ALA A 292 24.35 87.82 40.48
CA ALA A 292 25.26 88.86 40.92
C ALA A 292 25.88 89.56 39.71
N THR A 293 25.78 90.87 39.69
CA THR A 293 26.64 91.79 38.93
C THR A 293 26.98 92.96 39.86
N PRO A 294 28.12 93.64 39.62
CA PRO A 294 29.11 94.05 40.64
C PRO A 294 28.66 95.14 41.62
#